data_AF-A0AAW0RLF6-F1
#
_entry.id   AF-A0AAW0RLF6-F1
#
_cell.length_a   1.000
_cell.length_b   1.000
_cell.length_c   1.000
_cell.angle_alpha   90.00
_cell.angle_beta   90.00
_cell.angle_gamma   90.00
#
_symmetry.space_group_name_H-M   'P 1'
#
loop_
_entity.id
_entity.type
_entity.pdbx_description
1 polymer ?
#
loop_
_entity_poly.entity_id
_entity_poly.type
_entity_poly.pdbx_seq_one_letter_code
_entity_poly.pdbx_strand_id
1 'polypeptide(L)'
;MRLAVGLLLLTAIVVSAWQRMFPVPPSSDSFYNVPRLISQYAPGSIINYRLVPSHVGAFGVKANLATAYQILYRTNDGNDQATATVLTVLIPPEADYSAVVTFVMAEDAVSVDCAPSYGILVESELLSRTNSATTQLQLLLIEAAMAQGWVVIVPDFEGPEAAFVDSKLGGQATLDGVRAALASGPLTNIRRDATLTLWGYSAGASVALQAAGMRPTYASELNISGAALGGLASPSLSLSIFNDINKGPHAGLIPVSLIGFGRADATFQASLDKHLRASARNRFYLPTKQCLDANLATFNKADIFGMFECWDCVVADLVTAIGTHHEPTPVPRSGQFFVYHCLHDELIPIDGIDKQVQDLCRDSAIVHYQRDNGPNLNHRNYGVLGAPHAIEWLRGIYNGTTRQTTCSHETVTSVDLPGWFLDAYPNRIRDSLVRLVAGATK
;
A
#
# COMPACT_ATOMS: atom_id res chain seq x y z
N MET A 1 50.59 -6.33 -25.73
CA MET A 1 49.57 -7.09 -24.98
C MET A 1 49.43 -6.73 -23.49
N ARG A 2 50.03 -5.62 -22.99
CA ARG A 2 49.91 -5.18 -21.58
C ARG A 2 49.07 -3.89 -21.37
N LEU A 3 48.67 -3.21 -22.44
CA LEU A 3 47.84 -1.99 -22.38
C LEU A 3 46.33 -2.26 -22.44
N ALA A 4 45.90 -3.40 -22.98
CA ALA A 4 44.47 -3.75 -23.09
C ALA A 4 43.84 -4.24 -21.78
N VAL A 5 44.66 -4.79 -20.86
CA VAL A 5 44.18 -5.31 -19.56
C VAL A 5 43.91 -4.18 -18.56
N GLY A 6 44.63 -3.04 -18.66
CA GLY A 6 44.41 -1.88 -17.80
C GLY A 6 43.08 -1.16 -18.07
N LEU A 7 42.65 -1.10 -19.34
CA LEU A 7 41.39 -0.44 -19.73
C LEU A 7 40.16 -1.25 -19.28
N LEU A 8 40.23 -2.59 -19.35
CA LEU A 8 39.18 -3.51 -18.89
C LEU A 8 39.01 -3.52 -17.36
N LEU A 9 40.12 -3.39 -16.61
CA LEU A 9 40.08 -3.29 -15.15
C LEU A 9 39.53 -1.93 -14.68
N LEU A 10 39.83 -0.83 -15.38
CA LEU A 10 39.27 0.49 -15.08
C LEU A 10 37.76 0.56 -15.37
N THR A 11 37.26 -0.07 -16.44
CA THR A 11 35.81 -0.13 -16.71
C THR A 11 35.05 -0.97 -15.69
N ALA A 12 35.63 -2.09 -15.21
CA ALA A 12 34.99 -2.93 -14.20
C ALA A 12 34.91 -2.26 -12.82
N ILE A 13 35.95 -1.51 -12.44
CA ILE A 13 35.98 -0.78 -11.15
C ILE A 13 34.99 0.39 -11.17
N VAL A 14 34.88 1.12 -12.28
CA VAL A 14 33.90 2.23 -12.40
C VAL A 14 32.47 1.69 -12.38
N VAL A 15 32.14 0.59 -13.07
CA VAL A 15 30.80 -0.01 -13.01
C VAL A 15 30.44 -0.50 -11.59
N SER A 16 31.41 -1.06 -10.86
CA SER A 16 31.20 -1.53 -9.48
C SER A 16 31.00 -0.40 -8.45
N ALA A 17 31.52 0.80 -8.74
CA ALA A 17 31.35 1.98 -7.87
C ALA A 17 30.05 2.75 -8.18
N TRP A 18 29.56 2.71 -9.43
CA TRP A 18 28.27 3.31 -9.80
C TRP A 18 27.08 2.51 -9.27
N GLN A 19 27.21 1.18 -9.14
CA GLN A 19 26.23 0.33 -8.45
C GLN A 19 26.11 0.61 -6.92
N ARG A 20 26.95 1.47 -6.35
CA ARG A 20 26.89 1.85 -4.93
C ARG A 20 26.15 3.16 -4.65
N MET A 21 25.66 3.86 -5.68
CA MET A 21 25.03 5.18 -5.49
C MET A 21 23.50 5.13 -5.47
N PHE A 22 22.87 4.06 -5.94
CA PHE A 22 21.42 3.89 -5.96
C PHE A 22 21.04 2.44 -5.63
N PRO A 23 19.97 2.20 -4.85
CA PRO A 23 19.44 0.85 -4.66
C PRO A 23 19.03 0.25 -6.00
N VAL A 24 19.34 -1.04 -6.19
CA VAL A 24 18.94 -1.77 -7.40
C VAL A 24 17.41 -1.89 -7.39
N PRO A 25 16.70 -1.55 -8.48
CA PRO A 25 15.26 -1.71 -8.55
C PRO A 25 14.85 -3.19 -8.34
N PRO A 26 13.70 -3.46 -7.70
CA PRO A 26 13.18 -4.81 -7.45
C PRO A 26 13.24 -5.74 -8.66
N SER A 27 12.89 -5.27 -9.85
CA SER A 27 12.92 -6.03 -11.11
C SER A 27 14.31 -6.53 -11.51
N SER A 28 15.37 -5.95 -10.94
CA SER A 28 16.77 -6.28 -11.20
C SER A 28 17.52 -6.78 -9.95
N ASP A 29 16.83 -6.92 -8.82
CA ASP A 29 17.41 -7.30 -7.54
C ASP A 29 16.99 -8.73 -7.16
N SER A 30 17.98 -9.63 -7.09
CA SER A 30 17.76 -11.03 -6.75
C SER A 30 17.10 -11.27 -5.38
N PHE A 31 17.10 -10.28 -4.49
CA PHE A 31 16.39 -10.35 -3.20
C PHE A 31 14.88 -10.50 -3.37
N TYR A 32 14.29 -9.99 -4.45
CA TYR A 32 12.86 -10.06 -4.74
C TYR A 32 12.44 -11.35 -5.47
N ASN A 33 13.40 -12.22 -5.84
CA ASN A 33 13.09 -13.44 -6.56
C ASN A 33 12.45 -14.50 -5.65
N VAL A 34 11.42 -15.16 -6.16
CA VAL A 34 10.81 -16.33 -5.50
C VAL A 34 11.76 -17.54 -5.60
N PRO A 35 12.22 -18.12 -4.47
CA PRO A 35 13.09 -19.29 -4.51
C PRO A 35 12.38 -20.52 -5.09
N ARG A 36 13.12 -21.36 -5.82
CA ARG A 36 12.57 -22.58 -6.44
C ARG A 36 11.89 -23.56 -5.46
N LEU A 37 12.37 -23.62 -4.21
CA LEU A 37 11.85 -24.52 -3.18
C LEU A 37 10.89 -23.81 -2.21
N ILE A 38 10.26 -22.71 -2.64
CA ILE A 38 9.40 -21.91 -1.77
C ILE A 38 8.24 -22.70 -1.15
N SER A 39 7.75 -23.73 -1.84
CA SER A 39 6.70 -24.63 -1.36
C SER A 39 7.10 -25.49 -0.15
N GLN A 40 8.38 -25.59 0.18
CA GLN A 40 8.87 -26.30 1.37
C GLN A 40 8.77 -25.47 2.65
N TYR A 41 8.56 -24.16 2.53
CA TYR A 41 8.44 -23.24 3.65
C TYR A 41 6.96 -23.05 4.02
N ALA A 42 6.68 -22.87 5.31
CA ALA A 42 5.34 -22.56 5.79
C ALA A 42 5.00 -21.06 5.58
N PRO A 43 3.71 -20.69 5.43
CA PRO A 43 3.25 -19.29 5.44
C PRO A 43 3.94 -18.45 6.53
N GLY A 44 4.51 -17.29 6.18
CA GLY A 44 5.23 -16.41 7.10
C GLY A 44 6.67 -16.82 7.47
N SER A 45 7.20 -17.90 6.89
CA SER A 45 8.60 -18.29 7.12
C SER A 45 9.56 -17.26 6.53
N ILE A 46 10.56 -16.86 7.30
CA ILE A 46 11.66 -16.01 6.82
C ILE A 46 12.56 -16.84 5.90
N ILE A 47 12.73 -16.38 4.67
CA ILE A 47 13.60 -16.99 3.65
C ILE A 47 14.97 -16.34 3.67
N ASN A 48 14.99 -15.01 3.68
CA ASN A 48 16.20 -14.21 3.68
C ASN A 48 15.93 -12.85 4.33
N TYR A 49 16.97 -12.14 4.75
CA TYR A 49 16.83 -10.78 5.27
C TYR A 49 18.09 -9.96 4.97
N ARG A 50 17.93 -8.64 4.95
CA ARG A 50 19.01 -7.67 4.84
C ARG A 50 18.64 -6.38 5.56
N LEU A 51 19.64 -5.57 5.90
CA LEU A 51 19.40 -4.16 6.17
C LEU A 51 18.83 -3.51 4.91
N VAL A 52 17.99 -2.50 5.07
CA VAL A 52 17.51 -1.69 3.93
C VAL A 52 18.71 -1.23 3.09
N PRO A 53 18.67 -1.38 1.76
CA PRO A 53 19.84 -1.14 0.91
C PRO A 53 20.18 0.36 0.80
N SER A 54 19.29 1.23 1.27
CA SER A 54 19.50 2.67 1.34
C SER A 54 18.67 3.32 2.45
N HIS A 55 18.80 4.65 2.60
CA HIS A 55 18.02 5.42 3.56
C HIS A 55 16.54 5.42 3.21
N VAL A 56 15.70 5.16 4.22
CA VAL A 56 14.26 5.40 4.16
C VAL A 56 14.00 6.88 4.41
N GLY A 57 13.08 7.47 3.66
CA GLY A 57 12.71 8.88 3.83
C GLY A 57 11.70 9.38 2.80
N ALA A 58 11.08 10.50 3.11
CA ALA A 58 10.07 11.15 2.28
C ALA A 58 10.52 12.55 1.88
N PHE A 59 10.26 12.94 0.62
CA PHE A 59 10.54 14.27 0.08
C PHE A 59 12.00 14.72 0.29
N GLY A 60 12.93 13.78 0.12
CA GLY A 60 14.36 13.97 0.32
C GLY A 60 14.80 14.18 1.78
N VAL A 61 13.92 13.90 2.74
CA VAL A 61 14.20 13.96 4.18
C VAL A 61 14.25 12.55 4.73
N LYS A 62 15.36 12.19 5.40
CA LYS A 62 15.54 10.87 6.00
C LYS A 62 14.58 10.67 7.17
N ALA A 63 13.96 9.50 7.23
CA ALA A 63 13.16 9.07 8.38
C ALA A 63 14.03 8.92 9.62
N ASN A 64 13.47 9.23 10.79
CA ASN A 64 14.15 9.05 12.07
C ASN A 64 14.05 7.59 12.53
N LEU A 65 15.05 6.78 12.19
CA LEU A 65 15.09 5.34 12.44
C LEU A 65 16.31 4.95 13.27
N ALA A 66 16.14 4.01 14.19
CA ALA A 66 17.26 3.29 14.81
C ALA A 66 17.83 2.26 13.83
N THR A 67 16.96 1.50 13.17
CA THR A 67 17.33 0.55 12.10
C THR A 67 16.13 0.18 11.24
N ALA A 68 16.39 -0.41 10.08
CA ALA A 68 15.37 -0.98 9.22
C ALA A 68 15.86 -2.20 8.46
N TYR A 69 14.98 -3.18 8.30
CA TYR A 69 15.27 -4.45 7.62
C TYR A 69 14.29 -4.69 6.48
N GLN A 70 14.76 -5.30 5.40
CA GLN A 70 13.91 -6.00 4.44
C GLN A 70 14.01 -7.50 4.72
N ILE A 71 12.87 -8.18 4.76
CA ILE A 71 12.74 -9.61 5.01
C ILE A 71 11.99 -10.22 3.84
N LEU A 72 12.63 -11.14 3.11
CA LEU A 72 11.95 -11.97 2.14
C LEU A 72 11.27 -13.10 2.91
N TYR A 73 9.95 -13.20 2.82
CA TYR A 73 9.16 -14.20 3.52
C TYR A 73 8.24 -14.95 2.56
N ARG A 74 7.91 -16.19 2.92
CA ARG A 74 7.01 -17.04 2.17
C ARG A 74 5.56 -16.60 2.39
N THR A 75 4.80 -16.47 1.31
CA THR A 75 3.34 -16.26 1.31
C THR A 75 2.64 -17.15 0.26
N ASN A 76 1.36 -16.92 0.00
CA ASN A 76 0.60 -17.51 -1.12
C ASN A 76 0.13 -16.42 -2.08
N ASP A 77 0.00 -16.76 -3.36
CA ASP A 77 -0.74 -15.94 -4.34
C ASP A 77 -2.26 -16.11 -4.21
N GLY A 78 -3.05 -15.39 -5.02
CA GLY A 78 -4.51 -15.50 -5.01
C GLY A 78 -5.04 -16.89 -5.40
N ASN A 79 -4.22 -17.74 -6.01
CA ASN A 79 -4.55 -19.13 -6.36
C ASN A 79 -4.06 -20.14 -5.29
N ASP A 80 -3.71 -19.65 -4.10
CA ASP A 80 -3.17 -20.42 -2.98
C ASP A 80 -1.83 -21.14 -3.29
N GLN A 81 -1.13 -20.73 -4.35
CA GLN A 81 0.18 -21.29 -4.68
C GLN A 81 1.28 -20.59 -3.88
N ALA A 82 2.28 -21.36 -3.44
CA ALA A 82 3.38 -20.84 -2.65
C ALA A 82 4.21 -19.82 -3.46
N THR A 83 4.40 -18.63 -2.89
CA THR A 83 5.23 -17.56 -3.43
C THR A 83 6.02 -16.88 -2.31
N ALA A 84 6.76 -15.81 -2.61
CA ALA A 84 7.47 -15.02 -1.63
C ALA A 84 7.27 -13.53 -1.93
N THR A 85 7.29 -12.70 -0.88
CA THR A 85 7.33 -11.25 -1.02
C THR A 85 8.16 -10.63 0.10
N VAL A 86 8.33 -9.30 0.07
CA VAL A 86 9.19 -8.57 0.99
C VAL A 86 8.37 -7.86 2.06
N LEU A 87 8.87 -7.89 3.28
CA LEU A 87 8.41 -7.12 4.41
C LEU A 87 9.49 -6.12 4.76
N THR A 88 9.13 -4.84 4.89
CA THR A 88 10.02 -3.85 5.50
C THR A 88 9.66 -3.67 6.97
N VAL A 89 10.64 -3.83 7.86
CA VAL A 89 10.49 -3.59 9.30
C VAL A 89 11.22 -2.31 9.65
N LEU A 90 10.50 -1.32 10.16
CA LEU A 90 10.97 0.02 10.51
C LEU A 90 10.97 0.17 12.03
N ILE A 91 12.14 0.39 12.61
CA ILE A 91 12.33 0.47 14.06
C ILE A 91 12.72 1.91 14.43
N PRO A 92 11.86 2.67 15.12
CA PRO A 92 12.22 4.02 15.57
C PRO A 92 13.26 3.99 16.69
N PRO A 93 13.91 5.13 16.98
CA PRO A 93 14.56 5.34 18.26
C PRO A 93 13.58 5.08 19.41
N GLU A 94 14.05 4.49 20.50
CA GLU A 94 13.24 4.22 21.70
C GLU A 94 11.99 3.35 21.44
N ALA A 95 12.09 2.42 20.49
CA ALA A 95 10.98 1.56 20.10
C ALA A 95 10.37 0.78 21.28
N ASP A 96 9.04 0.84 21.40
CA ASP A 96 8.24 -0.11 22.14
C ASP A 96 8.03 -1.36 21.28
N TYR A 97 8.90 -2.35 21.50
CA TYR A 97 8.84 -3.64 20.80
C TYR A 97 7.59 -4.49 21.13
N SER A 98 6.72 -4.03 22.02
CA SER A 98 5.39 -4.63 22.27
C SER A 98 4.26 -4.01 21.44
N ALA A 99 4.53 -2.93 20.69
CA ALA A 99 3.54 -2.25 19.85
C ALA A 99 3.96 -2.33 18.37
N VAL A 100 3.24 -3.13 17.59
CA VAL A 100 3.51 -3.32 16.15
C VAL A 100 2.32 -2.88 15.32
N VAL A 101 2.53 -1.92 14.43
CA VAL A 101 1.57 -1.49 13.41
C VAL A 101 1.96 -2.09 12.08
N THR A 102 1.04 -2.82 11.44
CA THR A 102 1.19 -3.23 10.04
C THR A 102 0.59 -2.14 9.17
N PHE A 103 1.43 -1.33 8.53
CA PHE A 103 0.96 -0.29 7.61
C PHE A 103 0.89 -0.85 6.19
N VAL A 104 -0.31 -0.89 5.63
CA VAL A 104 -0.57 -1.38 4.27
C VAL A 104 -0.67 -0.16 3.35
N MET A 105 0.41 0.10 2.59
CA MET A 105 0.50 1.26 1.69
C MET A 105 -0.27 1.03 0.40
N ALA A 106 -1.12 1.96 -0.02
CA ALA A 106 -1.69 1.95 -1.38
C ALA A 106 -0.57 2.13 -2.42
N GLU A 107 -0.14 1.02 -3.03
CA GLU A 107 0.88 0.97 -4.07
C GLU A 107 0.29 1.40 -5.43
N ASP A 108 -0.93 0.93 -5.74
CA ASP A 108 -1.74 1.31 -6.90
C ASP A 108 -0.93 1.30 -8.21
N ALA A 109 -0.15 0.23 -8.39
CA ALA A 109 0.77 0.09 -9.51
C ALA A 109 0.74 -1.33 -10.09
N VAL A 110 1.35 -1.50 -11.25
CA VAL A 110 1.50 -2.81 -11.90
C VAL A 110 2.95 -3.01 -12.30
N SER A 111 3.87 -2.61 -11.43
CA SER A 111 5.30 -2.76 -11.63
C SER A 111 5.94 -3.06 -10.30
N VAL A 112 6.69 -4.17 -10.21
CA VAL A 112 7.38 -4.55 -8.97
C VAL A 112 8.36 -3.49 -8.48
N ASP A 113 8.83 -2.61 -9.37
CA ASP A 113 9.66 -1.44 -9.01
C ASP A 113 8.90 -0.36 -8.22
N CYS A 114 7.59 -0.54 -7.99
CA CYS A 114 6.74 0.32 -7.18
C CYS A 114 6.48 -0.24 -5.78
N ALA A 115 6.99 -1.44 -5.50
CA ALA A 115 6.78 -2.13 -4.25
C ALA A 115 7.16 -1.23 -3.05
N PRO A 116 6.35 -1.19 -1.97
CA PRO A 116 6.58 -0.35 -0.80
C PRO A 116 8.01 -0.40 -0.27
N SER A 117 8.61 -1.58 -0.21
CA SER A 117 9.98 -1.79 0.28
C SER A 117 11.05 -1.03 -0.51
N TYR A 118 10.81 -0.71 -1.78
CA TYR A 118 11.68 0.12 -2.60
C TYR A 118 11.20 1.58 -2.67
N GLY A 119 9.90 1.81 -2.81
CA GLY A 119 9.32 3.14 -2.98
C GLY A 119 9.49 4.09 -1.78
N ILE A 120 9.80 3.55 -0.59
CA ILE A 120 10.11 4.36 0.61
C ILE A 120 11.60 4.75 0.74
N LEU A 121 12.46 4.28 -0.17
CA LEU A 121 13.87 4.64 -0.17
C LEU A 121 14.04 6.03 -0.82
N VAL A 122 14.85 6.91 -0.21
CA VAL A 122 15.07 8.29 -0.69
C VAL A 122 15.51 8.32 -2.15
N GLU A 123 16.31 7.36 -2.59
CA GLU A 123 16.85 7.31 -3.94
C GLU A 123 15.81 6.85 -4.98
N SER A 124 14.72 6.19 -4.55
CA SER A 124 13.61 5.86 -5.46
C SER A 124 12.93 7.12 -6.00
N GLU A 125 13.03 8.25 -5.28
CA GLU A 125 12.54 9.57 -5.69
C GLU A 125 13.31 10.16 -6.88
N LEU A 126 14.55 9.73 -7.10
CA LEU A 126 15.45 10.31 -8.10
C LEU A 126 15.11 9.84 -9.53
N LEU A 127 14.33 8.78 -9.66
CA LEU A 127 13.84 8.25 -10.93
C LEU A 127 12.40 8.68 -11.15
N SER A 128 12.16 9.54 -12.15
CA SER A 128 10.82 10.12 -12.41
C SER A 128 9.70 9.11 -12.66
N ARG A 129 10.04 7.87 -13.02
CA ARG A 129 9.06 6.80 -13.26
C ARG A 129 8.63 6.07 -11.99
N THR A 130 9.50 6.02 -10.98
CA THR A 130 9.23 5.34 -9.70
C THR A 130 8.94 6.32 -8.58
N ASN A 131 9.24 7.61 -8.77
CA ASN A 131 8.92 8.67 -7.83
C ASN A 131 7.39 8.79 -7.66
N SER A 132 6.91 8.48 -6.46
CA SER A 132 5.51 8.52 -6.07
C SER A 132 5.37 9.45 -4.87
N ALA A 133 4.74 10.60 -5.09
CA ALA A 133 4.42 11.54 -4.01
C ALA A 133 3.35 10.95 -3.08
N THR A 134 2.49 10.07 -3.58
CA THR A 134 1.52 9.33 -2.78
C THR A 134 2.21 8.34 -1.84
N THR A 135 3.23 7.62 -2.31
CA THR A 135 4.06 6.75 -1.45
C THR A 135 4.77 7.57 -0.37
N GLN A 136 5.34 8.73 -0.73
CA GLN A 136 6.00 9.63 0.23
C GLN A 136 5.02 10.21 1.26
N LEU A 137 3.80 10.59 0.88
CA LEU A 137 2.76 11.02 1.81
C LEU A 137 2.39 9.91 2.79
N GLN A 138 2.24 8.66 2.32
CA GLN A 138 1.97 7.51 3.19
C GLN A 138 3.15 7.18 4.12
N LEU A 139 4.40 7.41 3.68
CA LEU A 139 5.56 7.31 4.57
C LEU A 139 5.51 8.33 5.70
N LEU A 140 4.94 9.53 5.50
CA LEU A 140 4.74 10.48 6.61
C LEU A 140 3.77 9.91 7.66
N LEU A 141 2.70 9.21 7.25
CA LEU A 141 1.81 8.52 8.20
C LEU A 141 2.57 7.46 9.02
N ILE A 142 3.44 6.70 8.36
CA ILE A 142 4.33 5.73 9.01
C ILE A 142 5.29 6.43 9.98
N GLU A 143 5.89 7.56 9.60
CA GLU A 143 6.74 8.36 10.48
C GLU A 143 5.99 8.89 11.71
N ALA A 144 4.73 9.30 11.57
CA ALA A 144 3.92 9.70 12.71
C ALA A 144 3.56 8.54 13.66
N ALA A 145 3.36 7.32 13.15
CA ALA A 145 3.26 6.11 13.97
C ALA A 145 4.57 5.80 14.69
N MET A 146 5.70 5.87 13.98
CA MET A 146 7.04 5.68 14.55
C MET A 146 7.37 6.72 15.63
N ALA A 147 6.88 7.96 15.50
CA ALA A 147 7.02 8.99 16.52
C ALA A 147 6.26 8.66 17.82
N GLN A 148 5.35 7.69 17.83
CA GLN A 148 4.74 7.14 19.04
C GLN A 148 5.61 6.05 19.71
N GLY A 149 6.78 5.73 19.13
CA GLY A 149 7.64 4.63 19.55
C GLY A 149 7.22 3.27 18.98
N TRP A 150 6.22 3.18 18.11
CA TRP A 150 5.74 1.90 17.59
C TRP A 150 6.66 1.34 16.51
N VAL A 151 6.87 0.03 16.51
CA VAL A 151 7.49 -0.66 15.38
C VAL A 151 6.48 -0.69 14.24
N VAL A 152 6.87 -0.27 13.05
CA VAL A 152 6.01 -0.30 11.86
C VAL A 152 6.52 -1.35 10.88
N ILE A 153 5.64 -2.21 10.40
CA ILE A 153 5.95 -3.20 9.36
C ILE A 153 5.13 -2.91 8.11
N VAL A 154 5.76 -3.00 6.95
CA VAL A 154 5.18 -2.61 5.66
C VAL A 154 5.37 -3.77 4.68
N PRO A 155 4.33 -4.56 4.38
CA PRO A 155 4.42 -5.65 3.42
C PRO A 155 4.29 -5.13 1.98
N ASP A 156 5.06 -5.71 1.08
CA ASP A 156 4.84 -5.62 -0.38
C ASP A 156 3.69 -6.56 -0.74
N PHE A 157 2.47 -6.13 -0.44
CA PHE A 157 1.30 -7.02 -0.46
C PHE A 157 0.89 -7.46 -1.87
N GLU A 158 1.25 -6.70 -2.90
CA GLU A 158 0.97 -7.05 -4.30
C GLU A 158 1.88 -8.18 -4.84
N GLY A 159 2.86 -8.60 -4.05
CA GLY A 159 3.74 -9.72 -4.37
C GLY A 159 4.72 -9.42 -5.52
N PRO A 160 5.44 -10.46 -5.99
CA PRO A 160 6.52 -10.29 -6.96
C PRO A 160 6.04 -9.88 -8.37
N GLU A 161 4.74 -10.04 -8.65
CA GLU A 161 4.12 -9.70 -9.93
C GLU A 161 3.38 -8.35 -9.91
N ALA A 162 3.42 -7.60 -8.81
CA ALA A 162 2.64 -6.37 -8.60
C ALA A 162 1.17 -6.55 -9.03
N ALA A 163 0.52 -7.52 -8.40
CA ALA A 163 -0.86 -7.92 -8.67
C ALA A 163 -1.86 -7.08 -7.87
N PHE A 164 -1.88 -5.76 -8.13
CA PHE A 164 -2.73 -4.75 -7.47
C PHE A 164 -4.17 -5.17 -7.17
N VAL A 165 -4.82 -5.91 -8.06
CA VAL A 165 -6.25 -6.28 -7.94
C VAL A 165 -6.50 -7.59 -7.18
N ASP A 166 -5.44 -8.32 -6.80
CA ASP A 166 -5.55 -9.60 -6.10
C ASP A 166 -5.65 -9.36 -4.58
N SER A 167 -6.88 -9.13 -4.12
CA SER A 167 -7.16 -8.87 -2.71
C SER A 167 -6.76 -10.05 -1.81
N LYS A 168 -6.92 -11.29 -2.30
CA LYS A 168 -6.58 -12.50 -1.55
C LYS A 168 -5.08 -12.61 -1.34
N LEU A 169 -4.27 -12.42 -2.38
CA LEU A 169 -2.81 -12.27 -2.24
C LEU A 169 -2.48 -11.17 -1.23
N GLY A 170 -3.08 -9.99 -1.36
CA GLY A 170 -2.82 -8.87 -0.46
C GLY A 170 -3.10 -9.18 1.02
N GLY A 171 -4.22 -9.85 1.29
CA GLY A 171 -4.59 -10.30 2.64
C GLY A 171 -3.64 -11.36 3.20
N GLN A 172 -3.28 -12.37 2.40
CA GLN A 172 -2.33 -13.43 2.79
C GLN A 172 -0.94 -12.87 3.05
N ALA A 173 -0.40 -12.07 2.12
CA ALA A 173 0.89 -11.40 2.26
C ALA A 173 0.91 -10.53 3.52
N THR A 174 -0.13 -9.75 3.78
CA THR A 174 -0.20 -8.93 4.99
C THR A 174 -0.12 -9.79 6.27
N LEU A 175 -0.92 -10.86 6.38
CA LEU A 175 -0.92 -11.74 7.55
C LEU A 175 0.39 -12.53 7.71
N ASP A 176 0.96 -13.02 6.61
CA ASP A 176 2.24 -13.71 6.61
C ASP A 176 3.41 -12.77 6.90
N GLY A 177 3.30 -11.50 6.52
CA GLY A 177 4.22 -10.44 6.92
C GLY A 177 4.21 -10.23 8.44
N VAL A 178 3.04 -10.27 9.07
CA VAL A 178 2.93 -10.24 10.55
C VAL A 178 3.61 -11.46 11.18
N ARG A 179 3.39 -12.67 10.63
CA ARG A 179 4.09 -13.89 11.07
C ARG A 179 5.62 -13.74 10.97
N ALA A 180 6.10 -13.25 9.82
CA ALA A 180 7.52 -13.02 9.59
C ALA A 180 8.09 -11.95 10.55
N ALA A 181 7.35 -10.88 10.83
CA ALA A 181 7.74 -9.87 11.81
C ALA A 181 7.93 -10.46 13.22
N LEU A 182 6.95 -11.25 13.70
CA LEU A 182 7.05 -11.92 15.00
C LEU A 182 8.20 -12.92 15.05
N ALA A 183 8.41 -13.68 13.97
CA ALA A 183 9.51 -14.63 13.84
C ALA A 183 10.88 -13.92 13.81
N SER A 184 10.93 -12.67 13.35
CA SER A 184 12.15 -11.86 13.26
C SER A 184 12.63 -11.30 14.60
N GLY A 185 11.93 -11.54 15.71
CA GLY A 185 12.29 -11.02 17.05
C GLY A 185 13.77 -11.13 17.44
N PRO A 186 14.51 -12.23 17.15
CA PRO A 186 15.95 -12.29 17.42
C PRO A 186 16.80 -11.25 16.67
N LEU A 187 16.30 -10.71 15.56
CA LEU A 187 16.93 -9.67 14.73
C LEU A 187 16.36 -8.27 15.03
N THR A 188 15.05 -8.17 15.26
CA THR A 188 14.31 -6.90 15.33
C THR A 188 13.89 -6.52 16.73
N ASN A 189 14.09 -7.40 17.72
CA ASN A 189 13.59 -7.32 19.09
C ASN A 189 12.06 -7.29 19.24
N ILE A 190 11.29 -7.38 18.15
CA ILE A 190 9.83 -7.49 18.20
C ILE A 190 9.44 -8.61 19.16
N ARG A 191 8.61 -8.27 20.15
CA ARG A 191 8.18 -9.23 21.14
C ARG A 191 7.18 -10.22 20.53
N ARG A 192 7.28 -11.48 20.94
CA ARG A 192 6.35 -12.54 20.50
C ARG A 192 4.91 -12.30 20.95
N ASP A 193 4.73 -11.57 22.06
CA ASP A 193 3.45 -11.18 22.63
C ASP A 193 3.08 -9.73 22.31
N ALA A 194 3.68 -9.13 21.27
CA ALA A 194 3.35 -7.78 20.85
C ALA A 194 1.85 -7.64 20.52
N THR A 195 1.28 -6.49 20.85
CA THR A 195 -0.03 -6.06 20.39
C THR A 195 0.08 -5.71 18.90
N LEU A 196 -0.74 -6.37 18.09
CA LEU A 196 -0.71 -6.24 16.62
C LEU A 196 -1.91 -5.42 16.16
N THR A 197 -1.66 -4.41 15.33
CA THR A 197 -2.72 -3.65 14.66
C THR A 197 -2.45 -3.55 13.16
N LEU A 198 -3.50 -3.27 12.39
CA LEU A 198 -3.40 -2.94 10.98
C LEU A 198 -3.74 -1.46 10.77
N TRP A 199 -3.09 -0.81 9.82
CA TRP A 199 -3.47 0.53 9.37
C TRP A 199 -3.30 0.62 7.86
N GLY A 200 -4.33 1.06 7.15
CA GLY A 200 -4.25 1.33 5.71
C GLY A 200 -5.03 2.59 5.33
N TYR A 201 -4.66 3.16 4.20
CA TYR A 201 -5.39 4.24 3.54
C TYR A 201 -5.64 3.89 2.06
N SER A 202 -6.76 4.33 1.48
CA SER A 202 -7.14 4.04 0.09
C SER A 202 -7.20 2.52 -0.20
N ALA A 203 -6.64 2.04 -1.31
CA ALA A 203 -6.55 0.61 -1.60
C ALA A 203 -5.89 -0.20 -0.46
N GLY A 204 -4.91 0.37 0.24
CA GLY A 204 -4.28 -0.23 1.40
C GLY A 204 -5.25 -0.48 2.56
N ALA A 205 -6.26 0.38 2.75
CA ALA A 205 -7.32 0.13 3.72
C ALA A 205 -8.20 -1.06 3.31
N SER A 206 -8.52 -1.20 2.03
CA SER A 206 -9.28 -2.35 1.53
C SER A 206 -8.51 -3.67 1.73
N VAL A 207 -7.20 -3.66 1.51
CA VAL A 207 -6.33 -4.82 1.77
C VAL A 207 -6.19 -5.11 3.27
N ALA A 208 -6.07 -4.08 4.12
CA ALA A 208 -6.06 -4.25 5.57
C ALA A 208 -7.38 -4.85 6.09
N LEU A 209 -8.52 -4.42 5.54
CA LEU A 209 -9.83 -5.01 5.84
C LEU A 209 -9.90 -6.48 5.38
N GLN A 210 -9.40 -6.78 4.18
CA GLN A 210 -9.30 -8.15 3.67
C GLN A 210 -8.45 -9.03 4.58
N ALA A 211 -7.27 -8.58 5.01
CA ALA A 211 -6.41 -9.29 5.96
C ALA A 211 -7.12 -9.55 7.29
N ALA A 212 -7.79 -8.54 7.86
CA ALA A 212 -8.56 -8.68 9.08
C ALA A 212 -9.71 -9.70 8.94
N GLY A 213 -10.39 -9.69 7.78
CA GLY A 213 -11.43 -10.63 7.41
C GLY A 213 -10.95 -12.07 7.29
N MET A 214 -9.79 -12.28 6.66
CA MET A 214 -9.20 -13.60 6.42
C MET A 214 -8.56 -14.21 7.68
N ARG A 215 -8.16 -13.39 8.65
CA ARG A 215 -7.47 -13.84 9.88
C ARG A 215 -8.12 -15.08 10.54
N PRO A 216 -9.45 -15.16 10.77
CA PRO A 216 -10.04 -16.29 11.50
C PRO A 216 -9.84 -17.66 10.83
N THR A 217 -9.68 -17.72 9.51
CA THR A 217 -9.51 -18.97 8.76
C THR A 217 -8.08 -19.17 8.27
N TYR A 218 -7.35 -18.10 7.95
CA TYR A 218 -6.00 -18.16 7.39
C TYR A 218 -4.89 -18.06 8.44
N ALA A 219 -5.08 -17.23 9.47
CA ALA A 219 -4.07 -16.93 10.48
C ALA A 219 -4.68 -16.74 11.88
N SER A 220 -5.41 -17.76 12.33
CA SER A 220 -6.21 -17.71 13.56
C SER A 220 -5.36 -17.57 14.82
N GLU A 221 -4.08 -17.92 14.74
CA GLU A 221 -3.10 -17.77 15.81
C GLU A 221 -2.63 -16.31 16.01
N LEU A 222 -2.85 -15.42 15.04
CA LEU A 222 -2.51 -14.01 15.17
C LEU A 222 -3.59 -13.26 15.95
N ASN A 223 -3.20 -12.60 17.04
CA ASN A 223 -4.10 -11.76 17.83
C ASN A 223 -4.08 -10.29 17.37
N ILE A 224 -4.74 -10.00 16.25
CA ILE A 224 -4.89 -8.64 15.74
C ILE A 224 -5.93 -7.90 16.57
N SER A 225 -5.50 -6.85 17.27
CA SER A 225 -6.32 -6.11 18.23
C SER A 225 -7.27 -5.11 17.57
N GLY A 226 -6.95 -4.67 16.36
CA GLY A 226 -7.84 -3.86 15.55
C GLY A 226 -7.20 -3.33 14.26
N ALA A 227 -8.02 -2.65 13.44
CA ALA A 227 -7.56 -2.02 12.22
C ALA A 227 -8.09 -0.58 12.05
N ALA A 228 -7.21 0.35 11.71
CA ALA A 228 -7.58 1.68 11.25
C ALA A 228 -7.63 1.70 9.71
N LEU A 229 -8.75 2.13 9.13
CA LEU A 229 -9.09 1.95 7.73
C LEU A 229 -9.58 3.29 7.14
N GLY A 230 -8.71 3.99 6.43
CA GLY A 230 -9.01 5.31 5.87
C GLY A 230 -9.26 5.29 4.38
N GLY A 231 -10.17 6.10 3.86
CA GLY A 231 -10.37 6.17 2.41
C GLY A 231 -10.73 4.81 1.81
N LEU A 232 -11.36 3.92 2.59
CA LEU A 232 -11.71 2.55 2.21
C LEU A 232 -12.44 2.54 0.87
N ALA A 233 -12.09 1.63 -0.06
CA ALA A 233 -12.84 1.47 -1.29
C ALA A 233 -13.96 0.44 -1.13
N SER A 234 -15.15 0.76 -1.65
CA SER A 234 -16.28 -0.16 -1.64
C SER A 234 -15.97 -1.44 -2.46
N PRO A 235 -16.32 -2.65 -1.98
CA PRO A 235 -16.23 -3.90 -2.75
C PRO A 235 -17.08 -3.85 -4.02
N SER A 236 -18.13 -3.02 -4.00
CA SER A 236 -18.93 -2.69 -5.17
C SER A 236 -18.29 -1.56 -5.98
N LEU A 237 -16.96 -1.56 -6.13
CA LEU A 237 -16.21 -0.67 -7.02
C LEU A 237 -16.80 -0.86 -8.42
N SER A 238 -17.88 -0.13 -8.64
CA SER A 238 -18.72 -0.24 -9.79
C SER A 238 -17.86 0.28 -10.91
N LEU A 239 -17.88 -0.39 -12.05
CA LEU A 239 -17.21 0.11 -13.25
C LEU A 239 -17.67 1.54 -13.62
N SER A 240 -18.73 2.05 -12.97
CA SER A 240 -19.06 3.48 -12.95
C SER A 240 -17.90 4.40 -12.55
N ILE A 241 -16.99 3.99 -11.65
CA ILE A 241 -15.84 4.82 -11.29
C ILE A 241 -14.96 5.13 -12.51
N PHE A 242 -14.85 4.20 -13.45
CA PHE A 242 -14.13 4.46 -14.70
C PHE A 242 -14.79 5.57 -15.51
N ASN A 243 -16.11 5.69 -15.49
CA ASN A 243 -16.80 6.79 -16.15
C ASN A 243 -16.51 8.12 -15.46
N ASP A 244 -16.45 8.12 -14.13
CA ASP A 244 -16.22 9.34 -13.34
C ASP A 244 -14.78 9.87 -13.49
N ILE A 245 -13.80 8.96 -13.60
CA ILE A 245 -12.38 9.34 -13.70
C ILE A 245 -11.85 9.44 -15.14
N ASN A 246 -12.51 8.84 -16.14
CA ASN A 246 -12.08 8.96 -17.54
C ASN A 246 -12.09 10.43 -17.98
N LYS A 247 -11.06 10.88 -18.73
CA LYS A 247 -10.85 12.30 -19.08
C LYS A 247 -10.64 13.24 -17.88
N GLY A 248 -10.57 12.70 -16.67
CA GLY A 248 -10.25 13.41 -15.43
C GLY A 248 -8.77 13.34 -15.06
N PRO A 249 -8.38 14.00 -13.95
CA PRO A 249 -7.01 13.95 -13.44
C PRO A 249 -6.59 12.55 -12.96
N HIS A 250 -7.56 11.70 -12.61
CA HIS A 250 -7.33 10.35 -12.10
C HIS A 250 -7.44 9.24 -13.17
N ALA A 251 -7.54 9.60 -14.45
CA ALA A 251 -7.69 8.65 -15.56
C ALA A 251 -6.56 7.60 -15.64
N GLY A 252 -5.40 7.86 -15.03
CA GLY A 252 -4.28 6.91 -14.95
C GLY A 252 -4.56 5.66 -14.13
N LEU A 253 -5.56 5.68 -13.24
CA LEU A 253 -5.98 4.49 -12.49
C LEU A 253 -6.65 3.44 -13.40
N ILE A 254 -7.32 3.85 -14.47
CA ILE A 254 -8.00 2.93 -15.40
C ILE A 254 -7.01 1.92 -16.03
N PRO A 255 -5.94 2.34 -16.74
CA PRO A 255 -5.00 1.39 -17.32
C PRO A 255 -4.27 0.56 -16.25
N VAL A 256 -3.98 1.11 -15.05
CA VAL A 256 -3.42 0.35 -13.92
C VAL A 256 -4.36 -0.81 -13.55
N SER A 257 -5.64 -0.51 -13.30
CA SER A 257 -6.64 -1.52 -12.95
C SER A 257 -6.81 -2.57 -14.05
N LEU A 258 -6.95 -2.15 -15.30
CA LEU A 258 -7.14 -3.08 -16.43
C LEU A 258 -5.94 -4.02 -16.60
N ILE A 259 -4.71 -3.50 -16.53
CA ILE A 259 -3.50 -4.32 -16.61
C ILE A 259 -3.42 -5.27 -15.42
N GLY A 260 -3.78 -4.81 -14.21
CA GLY A 260 -3.84 -5.65 -13.01
C GLY A 260 -4.78 -6.85 -13.20
N PHE A 261 -6.00 -6.62 -13.68
CA PHE A 261 -6.93 -7.71 -13.99
C PHE A 261 -6.43 -8.60 -15.13
N GLY A 262 -5.76 -8.05 -16.15
CA GLY A 262 -5.15 -8.84 -17.22
C GLY A 262 -4.07 -9.80 -16.71
N ARG A 263 -3.33 -9.45 -15.65
CA ARG A 263 -2.37 -10.37 -15.02
C ARG A 263 -3.03 -11.52 -14.29
N ALA A 264 -4.17 -11.27 -13.65
CA ALA A 264 -4.93 -12.28 -12.94
C ALA A 264 -5.70 -13.21 -13.90
N ASP A 265 -6.15 -12.69 -15.05
CA ASP A 265 -6.98 -13.40 -16.03
C ASP A 265 -6.40 -13.29 -17.45
N ALA A 266 -5.83 -14.40 -17.94
CA ALA A 266 -5.25 -14.48 -19.29
C ALA A 266 -6.29 -14.31 -20.41
N THR A 267 -7.56 -14.67 -20.19
CA THR A 267 -8.64 -14.47 -21.16
C THR A 267 -8.94 -12.98 -21.29
N PHE A 268 -9.00 -12.28 -20.16
CA PHE A 268 -9.19 -10.84 -20.14
C PHE A 268 -7.99 -10.09 -20.74
N GLN A 269 -6.76 -10.52 -20.45
CA GLN A 269 -5.55 -9.97 -21.09
C GLN A 269 -5.62 -10.07 -22.63
N ALA A 270 -6.06 -11.22 -23.15
CA ALA A 270 -6.25 -11.39 -24.59
C ALA A 270 -7.33 -10.45 -25.15
N SER A 271 -8.40 -10.19 -24.39
CA SER A 271 -9.44 -9.22 -24.75
C SER A 271 -8.91 -7.78 -24.80
N LEU A 272 -8.17 -7.36 -23.76
CA LEU A 272 -7.50 -6.06 -23.73
C LEU A 272 -6.61 -5.88 -24.97
N ASP A 273 -5.77 -6.86 -25.26
CA ASP A 273 -4.85 -6.81 -26.39
C ASP A 273 -5.55 -6.77 -27.75
N LYS A 274 -6.66 -7.50 -27.89
CA LYS A 274 -7.48 -7.55 -29.10
C LYS A 274 -8.19 -6.23 -29.37
N HIS A 275 -8.72 -5.59 -28.34
CA HIS A 275 -9.53 -4.38 -28.49
C HIS A 275 -8.72 -3.10 -28.39
N LEU A 276 -7.48 -3.13 -27.91
CA LEU A 276 -6.62 -1.95 -27.82
C LEU A 276 -6.13 -1.50 -29.20
N ARG A 277 -6.35 -0.22 -29.53
CA ARG A 277 -5.87 0.36 -30.79
C ARG A 277 -4.35 0.30 -30.84
N ALA A 278 -3.80 -0.09 -31.99
CA ALA A 278 -2.36 -0.16 -32.19
C ALA A 278 -1.63 1.16 -31.87
N SER A 279 -2.26 2.31 -32.15
CA SER A 279 -1.71 3.64 -31.83
C SER A 279 -1.65 3.96 -30.33
N ALA A 280 -2.49 3.32 -29.51
CA ALA A 280 -2.55 3.54 -28.08
C ALA A 280 -1.68 2.55 -27.28
N ARG A 281 -1.31 1.40 -27.88
CA ARG A 281 -0.63 0.29 -27.20
C ARG A 281 0.58 0.71 -26.36
N ASN A 282 1.49 1.49 -26.93
CA ASN A 282 2.70 1.92 -26.21
C ASN A 282 2.38 2.77 -24.97
N ARG A 283 1.39 3.67 -25.07
CA ARG A 283 0.99 4.53 -23.96
C ARG A 283 0.24 3.71 -22.91
N PHE A 284 -0.72 2.90 -23.33
CA PHE A 284 -1.57 2.11 -22.44
C PHE A 284 -0.77 1.20 -21.50
N TYR A 285 0.30 0.57 -22.00
CA TYR A 285 1.15 -0.33 -21.20
C TYR A 285 2.31 0.36 -20.45
N LEU A 286 2.42 1.69 -20.46
CA LEU A 286 3.40 2.40 -19.63
C LEU A 286 3.34 2.11 -18.13
N PRO A 287 2.16 1.83 -17.51
CA PRO A 287 2.07 1.46 -16.10
C PRO A 287 2.92 0.25 -15.69
N THR A 288 3.28 -0.62 -16.65
CA THR A 288 4.21 -1.74 -16.40
C THR A 288 5.64 -1.30 -16.05
N LYS A 289 5.93 0.01 -16.12
CA LYS A 289 7.23 0.64 -15.88
C LYS A 289 7.12 1.94 -15.09
N GLN A 290 5.96 2.24 -14.53
CA GLN A 290 5.65 3.51 -13.87
C GLN A 290 4.80 3.27 -12.63
N CYS A 291 5.08 4.02 -11.57
CA CYS A 291 4.29 4.01 -10.33
C CYS A 291 3.15 5.04 -10.40
N LEU A 292 2.29 5.03 -9.37
CA LEU A 292 1.02 5.75 -9.34
C LEU A 292 1.10 7.19 -9.87
N ASP A 293 1.88 8.08 -9.24
CA ASP A 293 1.89 9.50 -9.64
C ASP A 293 2.43 9.73 -11.07
N ALA A 294 3.36 8.89 -11.53
CA ALA A 294 3.83 8.92 -12.92
C ALA A 294 2.74 8.48 -13.91
N ASN A 295 1.90 7.51 -13.52
CA ASN A 295 0.71 7.11 -14.28
C ASN A 295 -0.33 8.23 -14.31
N LEU A 296 -0.63 8.85 -13.16
CA LEU A 296 -1.53 10.00 -13.08
C LEU A 296 -1.07 11.15 -14.00
N ALA A 297 0.22 11.47 -14.01
CA ALA A 297 0.78 12.47 -14.92
C ALA A 297 0.69 12.06 -16.39
N THR A 298 1.01 10.80 -16.72
CA THR A 298 1.01 10.27 -18.08
C THR A 298 -0.39 10.27 -18.70
N PHE A 299 -1.42 10.00 -17.90
CA PHE A 299 -2.80 9.86 -18.35
C PHE A 299 -3.70 11.01 -17.90
N ASN A 300 -3.16 12.09 -17.34
CA ASN A 300 -3.91 13.26 -16.90
C ASN A 300 -4.85 13.76 -18.03
N LYS A 301 -6.16 13.72 -17.76
CA LYS A 301 -7.23 14.10 -18.69
C LYS A 301 -7.27 13.32 -20.01
N ALA A 302 -6.64 12.14 -20.06
CA ALA A 302 -6.68 11.29 -21.24
C ALA A 302 -8.05 10.60 -21.39
N ASP A 303 -8.50 10.43 -22.63
CA ASP A 303 -9.61 9.54 -22.96
C ASP A 303 -9.10 8.10 -23.05
N ILE A 304 -9.21 7.35 -21.96
CA ILE A 304 -8.79 5.95 -21.90
C ILE A 304 -9.73 5.07 -22.71
N PHE A 305 -11.03 5.36 -22.70
CA PHE A 305 -12.01 4.58 -23.47
C PHE A 305 -11.72 4.69 -24.97
N GLY A 306 -11.35 5.88 -25.43
CA GLY A 306 -10.93 6.14 -26.80
C GLY A 306 -9.66 5.39 -27.24
N MET A 307 -8.91 4.77 -26.31
CA MET A 307 -7.77 3.91 -26.65
C MET A 307 -8.21 2.55 -27.22
N PHE A 308 -9.47 2.16 -27.05
CA PHE A 308 -10.00 0.89 -27.51
C PHE A 308 -10.86 1.04 -28.77
N GLU A 309 -10.89 0.00 -29.60
CA GLU A 309 -11.80 -0.14 -30.74
C GLU A 309 -13.21 -0.50 -30.28
N CYS A 310 -13.32 -1.27 -29.19
CA CYS A 310 -14.59 -1.61 -28.54
C CYS A 310 -14.39 -1.57 -27.02
N TRP A 311 -14.68 -0.43 -26.39
CA TRP A 311 -14.63 -0.29 -24.93
C TRP A 311 -15.66 -1.20 -24.23
N ASP A 312 -16.88 -1.26 -24.76
CA ASP A 312 -17.94 -2.09 -24.18
C ASP A 312 -17.59 -3.59 -24.17
N CYS A 313 -16.83 -4.06 -25.17
CA CYS A 313 -16.30 -5.43 -25.21
C CYS A 313 -15.32 -5.66 -24.04
N VAL A 314 -14.39 -4.72 -23.82
CA VAL A 314 -13.45 -4.78 -22.69
C VAL A 314 -14.20 -4.75 -21.36
N VAL A 315 -15.20 -3.90 -21.20
CA VAL A 315 -16.01 -3.81 -19.98
C VAL A 315 -16.76 -5.12 -19.72
N ALA A 316 -17.38 -5.72 -20.74
CA ALA A 316 -18.09 -6.99 -20.59
C ALA A 316 -17.16 -8.15 -20.16
N ASP A 317 -15.98 -8.23 -20.77
CA ASP A 317 -14.98 -9.24 -20.42
C ASP A 317 -14.37 -8.96 -19.03
N LEU A 318 -14.19 -7.69 -18.66
CA LEU A 318 -13.75 -7.31 -17.32
C LEU A 318 -14.75 -7.72 -16.24
N VAL A 319 -16.06 -7.53 -16.46
CA VAL A 319 -17.09 -7.98 -15.51
C VAL A 319 -16.99 -9.49 -15.28
N THR A 320 -16.71 -10.24 -16.36
CA THR A 320 -16.53 -11.69 -16.29
C THR A 320 -15.26 -12.06 -15.52
N ALA A 321 -14.14 -11.37 -15.78
CA ALA A 321 -12.89 -11.57 -15.06
C ALA A 321 -13.04 -11.25 -13.57
N ILE A 322 -13.66 -10.11 -13.24
CA ILE A 322 -14.00 -9.75 -11.86
C ILE A 322 -14.84 -10.84 -11.23
N GLY A 323 -15.93 -11.29 -11.87
CA GLY A 323 -16.79 -12.35 -11.32
C GLY A 323 -16.07 -13.69 -11.12
N THR A 324 -15.07 -14.00 -11.96
CA THR A 324 -14.27 -15.23 -11.89
C THR A 324 -13.25 -15.20 -10.76
N HIS A 325 -12.63 -14.04 -10.54
CA HIS A 325 -11.55 -13.84 -9.57
C HIS A 325 -12.00 -13.07 -8.31
N HIS A 326 -13.31 -12.85 -8.14
CA HIS A 326 -13.84 -12.13 -7.00
C HIS A 326 -13.68 -12.97 -5.73
N GLU A 327 -12.80 -12.52 -4.85
CA GLU A 327 -12.75 -13.01 -3.48
C GLU A 327 -13.57 -12.04 -2.60
N PRO A 328 -14.72 -12.48 -2.04
CA PRO A 328 -15.49 -11.64 -1.12
C PRO A 328 -14.64 -11.30 0.10
N THR A 329 -14.68 -10.03 0.51
CA THR A 329 -14.06 -9.63 1.77
C THR A 329 -14.78 -10.29 2.94
N PRO A 330 -14.12 -11.20 3.70
CA PRO A 330 -14.79 -11.84 4.81
C PRO A 330 -15.01 -10.82 5.93
N VAL A 331 -16.12 -10.94 6.65
CA VAL A 331 -16.40 -10.06 7.78
C VAL A 331 -15.40 -10.37 8.91
N PRO A 332 -14.63 -9.37 9.39
CA PRO A 332 -13.72 -9.59 10.50
C PRO A 332 -14.50 -9.96 11.77
N ARG A 333 -14.15 -11.09 12.38
CA ARG A 333 -14.86 -11.64 13.57
C ARG A 333 -14.16 -11.35 14.90
N SER A 334 -13.15 -10.49 14.90
CA SER A 334 -12.32 -10.20 16.07
C SER A 334 -11.59 -8.88 15.89
N GLY A 335 -11.32 -8.19 17.00
CA GLY A 335 -10.71 -6.86 17.00
C GLY A 335 -11.75 -5.75 16.84
N GLN A 336 -11.28 -4.51 17.01
CA GLN A 336 -12.08 -3.29 16.81
C GLN A 336 -11.63 -2.61 15.51
N PHE A 337 -12.50 -1.83 14.88
CA PHE A 337 -12.21 -1.16 13.62
C PHE A 337 -12.46 0.34 13.75
N PHE A 338 -11.54 1.15 13.24
CA PHE A 338 -11.73 2.58 13.04
C PHE A 338 -11.78 2.85 11.55
N VAL A 339 -12.97 3.11 11.02
CA VAL A 339 -13.17 3.50 9.62
C VAL A 339 -13.26 5.01 9.58
N TYR A 340 -12.47 5.66 8.72
CA TYR A 340 -12.52 7.11 8.56
C TYR A 340 -12.57 7.52 7.08
N HIS A 341 -13.45 8.45 6.72
CA HIS A 341 -13.68 8.85 5.33
C HIS A 341 -14.12 10.31 5.22
N CYS A 342 -13.70 11.04 4.19
CA CYS A 342 -14.20 12.41 3.95
C CYS A 342 -15.49 12.37 3.12
N LEU A 343 -16.41 13.30 3.38
CA LEU A 343 -17.72 13.32 2.71
C LEU A 343 -17.62 13.69 1.21
N HIS A 344 -16.59 14.44 0.84
CA HIS A 344 -16.39 14.98 -0.51
C HIS A 344 -15.23 14.30 -1.23
N ASP A 345 -15.11 12.99 -1.06
CA ASP A 345 -14.13 12.16 -1.76
C ASP A 345 -14.50 12.04 -3.25
N GLU A 346 -13.59 12.46 -4.12
CA GLU A 346 -13.78 12.47 -5.57
C GLU A 346 -13.50 11.13 -6.26
N LEU A 347 -12.95 10.16 -5.52
CA LEU A 347 -12.65 8.82 -6.01
C LEU A 347 -13.62 7.78 -5.46
N ILE A 348 -14.08 7.96 -4.23
CA ILE A 348 -14.84 6.95 -3.50
C ILE A 348 -16.09 7.58 -2.90
N PRO A 349 -17.26 7.45 -3.56
CA PRO A 349 -18.50 8.02 -3.04
C PRO A 349 -18.85 7.50 -1.65
N ILE A 350 -19.11 8.42 -0.72
CA ILE A 350 -19.37 8.13 0.70
C ILE A 350 -20.55 7.16 0.91
N ASP A 351 -21.57 7.20 0.04
CA ASP A 351 -22.75 6.33 0.14
C ASP A 351 -22.38 4.83 0.06
N GLY A 352 -21.36 4.49 -0.73
CA GLY A 352 -20.85 3.13 -0.81
C GLY A 352 -20.19 2.68 0.50
N ILE A 353 -19.48 3.59 1.16
CA ILE A 353 -18.77 3.33 2.41
C ILE A 353 -19.73 3.27 3.59
N ASP A 354 -20.74 4.14 3.59
CA ASP A 354 -21.86 4.09 4.52
C ASP A 354 -22.53 2.73 4.51
N LYS A 355 -22.84 2.23 3.31
CA LYS A 355 -23.42 0.90 3.13
C LYS A 355 -22.46 -0.20 3.61
N GLN A 356 -21.18 -0.14 3.25
CA GLN A 356 -20.20 -1.14 3.65
C GLN A 356 -20.04 -1.21 5.18
N VAL A 357 -19.97 -0.06 5.87
CA VAL A 357 -19.89 0.00 7.33
C VAL A 357 -21.16 -0.55 7.97
N GLN A 358 -22.34 -0.20 7.45
CA GLN A 358 -23.61 -0.77 7.93
C GLN A 358 -23.64 -2.29 7.78
N ASP A 359 -23.15 -2.81 6.65
CA ASP A 359 -23.07 -4.24 6.38
C ASP A 359 -22.10 -4.93 7.38
N LEU A 360 -20.91 -4.37 7.60
CA LEU A 360 -19.95 -4.87 8.61
C LEU A 360 -20.57 -4.90 10.02
N CYS A 361 -21.25 -3.83 10.42
CA CYS A 361 -21.90 -3.73 11.73
C CYS A 361 -23.04 -4.73 11.92
N ARG A 362 -23.88 -4.91 10.88
CA ARG A 362 -24.94 -5.93 10.89
C ARG A 362 -24.35 -7.33 11.04
N ASP A 363 -23.20 -7.56 10.42
CA ASP A 363 -22.51 -8.85 10.43
C ASP A 363 -21.56 -9.00 11.64
N SER A 364 -21.80 -8.23 12.71
CA SER A 364 -21.17 -8.31 14.04
C SER A 364 -19.72 -7.80 14.15
N ALA A 365 -19.19 -7.10 13.15
CA ALA A 365 -17.95 -6.34 13.33
C ALA A 365 -18.19 -5.14 14.26
N ILE A 366 -17.17 -4.73 15.01
CA ILE A 366 -17.22 -3.55 15.89
C ILE A 366 -16.50 -2.39 15.21
N VAL A 367 -17.28 -1.47 14.64
CA VAL A 367 -16.75 -0.34 13.85
C VAL A 367 -17.05 0.99 14.53
N HIS A 368 -16.00 1.77 14.79
CA HIS A 368 -16.08 3.21 14.97
C HIS A 368 -15.97 3.87 13.59
N TYR A 369 -17.03 4.54 13.15
CA TYR A 369 -17.05 5.17 11.82
C TYR A 369 -17.03 6.69 11.92
N GLN A 370 -15.90 7.28 11.57
CA GLN A 370 -15.73 8.73 11.53
C GLN A 370 -15.87 9.25 10.10
N ARG A 371 -16.80 10.17 9.89
CA ARG A 371 -16.89 10.95 8.66
C ARG A 371 -16.28 12.32 8.87
N ASP A 372 -15.74 12.91 7.82
CA ASP A 372 -15.19 14.26 7.90
C ASP A 372 -15.79 15.18 6.85
N ASN A 373 -16.33 16.31 7.32
CA ASN A 373 -16.95 17.35 6.51
C ASN A 373 -16.09 18.61 6.38
N GLY A 374 -14.76 18.48 6.53
CA GLY A 374 -13.81 19.56 6.27
C GLY A 374 -14.02 20.17 4.87
N PRO A 375 -13.98 21.51 4.72
CA PRO A 375 -14.40 22.19 3.50
C PRO A 375 -13.44 22.02 2.30
N ASN A 376 -12.20 21.59 2.54
CA ASN A 376 -11.16 21.46 1.52
C ASN A 376 -10.59 20.03 1.44
N LEU A 377 -11.38 19.04 1.85
CA LEU A 377 -10.97 17.64 1.80
C LEU A 377 -11.17 17.05 0.41
N ASN A 378 -10.20 16.26 -0.02
CA ASN A 378 -10.25 15.35 -1.16
C ASN A 378 -9.63 14.01 -0.74
N HIS A 379 -9.72 13.00 -1.59
CA HIS A 379 -9.21 11.66 -1.29
C HIS A 379 -7.74 11.69 -0.84
N ARG A 380 -6.92 12.51 -1.50
CA ARG A 380 -5.46 12.54 -1.29
C ARG A 380 -5.04 13.26 -0.01
N ASN A 381 -5.54 14.48 0.23
CA ASN A 381 -5.13 15.25 1.41
C ASN A 381 -5.79 14.75 2.70
N TYR A 382 -6.94 14.07 2.59
CA TYR A 382 -7.62 13.50 3.75
C TYR A 382 -6.84 12.33 4.37
N GLY A 383 -6.00 11.63 3.60
CA GLY A 383 -5.07 10.65 4.17
C GLY A 383 -4.15 11.24 5.24
N VAL A 384 -3.72 12.49 5.05
CA VAL A 384 -2.91 13.21 6.03
C VAL A 384 -3.78 13.79 7.14
N LEU A 385 -4.91 14.42 6.81
CA LEU A 385 -5.79 15.08 7.80
C LEU A 385 -6.51 14.11 8.73
N GLY A 386 -6.82 12.91 8.24
CA GLY A 386 -7.43 11.84 9.03
C GLY A 386 -6.43 11.05 9.88
N ALA A 387 -5.14 11.10 9.56
CA ALA A 387 -4.10 10.31 10.23
C ALA A 387 -3.99 10.57 11.75
N PRO A 388 -4.10 11.81 12.27
CA PRO A 388 -4.11 12.05 13.71
C PRO A 388 -5.18 11.24 14.45
N HIS A 389 -6.40 11.16 13.90
CA HIS A 389 -7.51 10.40 14.50
C HIS A 389 -7.22 8.90 14.50
N ALA A 390 -6.67 8.38 13.40
CA ALA A 390 -6.25 6.98 13.32
C ALA A 390 -5.16 6.64 14.37
N ILE A 391 -4.16 7.51 14.53
CA ILE A 391 -3.09 7.34 15.53
C ILE A 391 -3.66 7.43 16.94
N GLU A 392 -4.57 8.37 17.23
CA GLU A 392 -5.20 8.48 18.55
C GLU A 392 -5.99 7.22 18.92
N TRP A 393 -6.73 6.68 17.95
CA TRP A 393 -7.46 5.43 18.13
C TRP A 393 -6.53 4.22 18.33
N LEU A 394 -5.46 4.10 17.53
CA LEU A 394 -4.44 3.06 17.68
C LEU A 394 -3.72 3.16 19.03
N ARG A 395 -3.38 4.37 19.48
CA ARG A 395 -2.80 4.64 20.79
C ARG A 395 -3.72 4.14 21.91
N GLY A 396 -5.03 4.29 21.74
CA GLY A 396 -6.00 3.74 22.68
C GLY A 396 -6.01 2.21 22.74
N ILE A 397 -5.73 1.52 21.64
CA ILE A 397 -5.53 0.05 21.64
C ILE A 397 -4.28 -0.32 22.45
N TYR A 398 -3.14 0.30 22.13
CA TYR A 398 -1.87 0.00 22.81
C TYR A 398 -1.90 0.32 24.31
N ASN A 399 -2.63 1.35 24.71
CA ASN A 399 -2.81 1.73 26.12
C ASN A 399 -3.95 0.96 26.82
N GLY A 400 -4.68 0.09 26.13
CA GLY A 400 -5.82 -0.65 26.70
C GLY A 400 -7.02 0.21 27.08
N THR A 401 -7.13 1.42 26.53
CA THR A 401 -8.23 2.37 26.78
C THR A 401 -9.36 2.26 25.75
N THR A 402 -9.10 1.72 24.56
CA THR A 402 -10.11 1.49 23.52
C THR A 402 -10.98 0.27 23.88
N ARG A 403 -12.24 0.51 24.27
CA ARG A 403 -13.20 -0.49 24.75
C ARG A 403 -14.54 -0.43 24.02
N GLN A 404 -14.51 -0.21 22.71
CA GLN A 404 -15.73 -0.21 21.94
C GLN A 404 -16.31 -1.63 21.86
N THR A 405 -17.59 -1.76 22.22
CA THR A 405 -18.30 -3.04 22.23
C THR A 405 -19.46 -3.08 21.23
N THR A 406 -19.82 -1.93 20.66
CA THR A 406 -20.89 -1.79 19.66
C THR A 406 -20.43 -0.86 18.55
N CYS A 407 -21.03 -0.95 17.36
CA CYS A 407 -20.77 0.06 16.34
C CYS A 407 -21.18 1.46 16.80
N SER A 408 -20.41 2.45 16.36
CA SER A 408 -20.68 3.87 16.57
C SER A 408 -20.31 4.64 15.31
N HIS A 409 -20.91 5.81 15.13
CA HIS A 409 -20.55 6.72 14.05
C HIS A 409 -20.51 8.15 14.57
N GLU A 410 -19.66 8.96 13.97
CA GLU A 410 -19.60 10.40 14.20
C GLU A 410 -19.22 11.15 12.92
N THR A 411 -19.49 12.44 12.91
CA THR A 411 -19.03 13.36 11.87
C THR A 411 -18.21 14.45 12.53
N VAL A 412 -16.97 14.62 12.08
CA VAL A 412 -16.07 15.68 12.52
C VAL A 412 -15.83 16.68 11.39
N THR A 413 -15.12 17.76 11.71
CA THR A 413 -14.67 18.76 10.74
C THR A 413 -13.19 19.01 10.97
N SER A 414 -12.33 18.38 10.18
CA SER A 414 -10.88 18.62 10.25
C SER A 414 -10.49 19.77 9.33
N VAL A 415 -9.79 20.76 9.89
CA VAL A 415 -9.29 21.94 9.16
C VAL A 415 -7.80 22.17 9.35
N ASP A 416 -7.21 21.54 10.37
CA ASP A 416 -5.81 21.67 10.75
C ASP A 416 -5.24 20.33 11.26
N LEU A 417 -3.92 20.30 11.44
CA LEU A 417 -3.20 19.17 12.02
C LEU A 417 -2.79 19.54 13.46
N PRO A 418 -2.98 18.64 14.44
CA PRO A 418 -2.62 18.93 15.82
C PRO A 418 -1.10 19.07 15.98
N GLY A 419 -0.69 19.93 16.92
CA GLY A 419 0.73 20.23 17.15
C GLY A 419 1.59 18.98 17.38
N TRP A 420 1.10 18.02 18.17
CA TRP A 420 1.79 16.76 18.45
C TRP A 420 2.07 15.93 17.19
N PHE A 421 1.18 16.00 16.18
CA PHE A 421 1.37 15.30 14.91
C PHE A 421 2.42 16.03 14.06
N LEU A 422 2.37 17.36 14.04
CA LEU A 422 3.36 18.19 13.34
C LEU A 422 4.76 18.12 13.96
N ASP A 423 4.84 17.80 15.25
CA ASP A 423 6.09 17.59 15.99
C ASP A 423 6.83 16.31 15.61
N ALA A 424 6.17 15.38 14.93
CA ALA A 424 6.82 14.20 14.33
C ALA A 424 7.77 14.55 13.18
N TYR A 425 7.65 15.76 12.60
CA TYR A 425 8.34 16.12 11.37
C TYR A 425 9.25 17.35 11.52
N PRO A 426 10.35 17.42 10.75
CA PRO A 426 11.17 18.63 10.69
C PRO A 426 10.42 19.79 10.02
N ASN A 427 10.85 21.02 10.31
CA ASN A 427 10.19 22.26 9.89
C ASN A 427 9.80 22.29 8.39
N ARG A 428 10.68 21.80 7.50
CA ARG A 428 10.41 21.78 6.05
C ARG A 428 9.18 20.95 5.68
N ILE A 429 9.01 19.79 6.31
CA ILE A 429 7.87 18.90 6.08
C ILE A 429 6.64 19.47 6.78
N ARG A 430 6.78 19.90 8.04
CA ARG A 430 5.72 20.58 8.81
C ARG A 430 5.07 21.73 8.02
N ASP A 431 5.87 22.65 7.51
CA ASP A 431 5.36 23.81 6.75
C ASP A 431 4.64 23.38 5.46
N SER A 432 5.10 22.30 4.85
CA SER A 432 4.49 21.74 3.63
C SER A 432 3.16 21.05 3.92
N LEU A 433 3.07 20.32 5.05
CA LEU A 433 1.83 19.73 5.52
C LEU A 433 0.79 20.80 5.85
N VAL A 434 1.18 21.86 6.56
CA VAL A 434 0.28 23.00 6.86
C VAL A 434 -0.26 23.65 5.57
N ARG A 435 0.59 23.82 4.55
CA ARG A 435 0.14 24.32 3.24
C ARG A 435 -0.77 23.35 2.49
N LEU A 436 -0.47 22.06 2.52
CA LEU A 436 -1.27 21.01 1.88
C LEU A 436 -2.69 20.99 2.44
N VAL A 437 -2.84 21.10 3.77
CA VAL A 437 -4.15 21.06 4.43
C VAL A 437 -4.93 22.38 4.33
N ALA A 438 -4.23 23.51 4.22
CA ALA A 438 -4.85 24.82 4.02
C ALA A 438 -5.46 25.02 2.60
N GLY A 439 -5.37 24.02 1.72
CA GLY A 439 -5.84 24.13 0.33
C GLY A 439 -5.01 25.09 -0.52
N ALA A 440 -3.83 25.50 -0.05
CA ALA A 440 -2.94 26.42 -0.76
C ALA A 440 -2.20 25.67 -1.87
N THR A 441 -2.87 25.49 -3.01
CA THR A 441 -2.19 25.27 -4.28
C THR A 441 -1.53 26.58 -4.69
N LYS A 442 -0.21 26.65 -4.59
CA LYS A 442 0.59 27.60 -5.37
C LYS A 442 1.33 26.83 -6.44
#